data_AF-A0A167ENM5-F1
#
_entry.id   AF-A0A167ENM5-F1
#
_cell.length_a   1.000
_cell.length_b   1.000
_cell.length_c   1.000
_cell.angle_alpha   90.00
_cell.angle_beta   90.00
_cell.angle_gamma   90.00
#
_symmetry.space_group_name_H-M   'P 1'
#
loop_
_entity.id
_entity.type
_entity.pdbx_description
1 polymer ?
#
loop_
_entity_poly.entity_id
_entity_poly.type
_entity_poly.pdbx_seq_one_letter_code
_entity_poly.pdbx_strand_id
1 'polypeptide(L)'
;MTANARVPKMDLLGLVLCLLLMPGFRAEASAESTVTEVDLVFPRANETYQRVYPFPIVFAIQNPAPVWPHNFQLFWQTGSVVDDEPPRFDCNRLPARGAELWTSGSYKGTGLLNKIYAAEVYMNNTIEKWYLAWHITMIRNCTDDRNGVALSPRRPEAEGKIYFTFNRDGKLPDIVQAKESAACPLPVWTVNIVDVLDSHVARNQSQYGDKTNSMCPVFDVRDPHPSPRPCEAKPTEELARNVSREMLSTAKCAGVHSWPNASLVGRCNDTNWGAASMAAQLGPSTLGVVALTAILLGGAFISSVRE
;
A
#
# COMPACT_ATOMS: atom_id res chain seq x y z
N MET A 1 -21.54 -42.17 81.67
CA MET A 1 -20.35 -41.29 81.73
C MET A 1 -20.02 -40.87 80.30
N THR A 2 -20.35 -39.63 79.98
CA THR A 2 -20.30 -39.02 78.65
C THR A 2 -18.91 -38.44 78.37
N ALA A 3 -18.24 -38.92 77.31
CA ALA A 3 -16.98 -38.35 76.84
C ALA A 3 -17.25 -37.41 75.65
N ASN A 4 -17.03 -36.11 75.88
CA ASN A 4 -17.13 -35.05 74.88
C ASN A 4 -15.90 -35.06 73.97
N ALA A 5 -16.15 -35.06 72.66
CA ALA A 5 -15.15 -34.85 71.61
C ALA A 5 -14.66 -33.39 71.61
N ARG A 6 -13.33 -33.19 71.54
CA ARG A 6 -12.72 -31.88 71.25
C ARG A 6 -12.27 -31.85 69.80
N VAL A 7 -12.88 -30.95 69.03
CA VAL A 7 -12.43 -30.56 67.68
C VAL A 7 -11.24 -29.59 67.85
N PRO A 8 -10.10 -29.81 67.16
CA PRO A 8 -9.00 -28.86 67.20
C PRO A 8 -9.36 -27.58 66.42
N LYS A 9 -9.15 -26.42 67.05
CA LYS A 9 -9.17 -25.11 66.39
C LYS A 9 -7.94 -25.03 65.47
N MET A 10 -8.19 -25.01 64.18
CA MET A 10 -7.17 -24.77 63.16
C MET A 10 -7.03 -23.25 63.00
N ASP A 11 -5.85 -22.73 63.35
CA ASP A 11 -5.53 -21.30 63.29
C ASP A 11 -5.54 -20.78 61.85
N LEU A 12 -6.40 -19.79 61.62
CA LEU A 12 -6.63 -19.10 60.34
C LEU A 12 -5.36 -18.39 59.79
N LEU A 13 -4.32 -18.23 60.62
CA LEU A 13 -3.04 -17.63 60.23
C LEU A 13 -2.17 -18.55 59.35
N GLY A 14 -2.36 -19.87 59.42
CA GLY A 14 -1.60 -20.82 58.60
C GLY A 14 -2.04 -20.87 57.13
N LEU A 15 -3.27 -20.46 56.84
CA LEU A 15 -3.86 -20.56 55.49
C LEU A 15 -3.49 -19.38 54.58
N VAL A 16 -3.09 -18.23 55.17
CA VAL A 16 -2.67 -17.04 54.41
C VAL A 16 -1.22 -17.15 53.92
N LEU A 17 -0.35 -17.89 54.63
CA LEU A 17 1.06 -18.01 54.25
C LEU A 17 1.32 -19.01 53.11
N CYS A 18 0.38 -19.93 52.84
CA CYS A 18 0.51 -20.91 51.74
C CYS A 18 0.19 -20.35 50.34
N LEU A 19 -0.43 -19.16 50.23
CA LEU A 19 -0.75 -18.55 48.93
C LEU A 19 0.40 -17.72 48.32
N LEU A 20 1.52 -17.54 49.04
CA LEU A 20 2.69 -16.81 48.55
C LEU A 20 3.77 -17.71 47.89
N LEU A 21 3.49 -19.01 47.73
CA LEU A 21 4.37 -19.97 47.04
C LEU A 21 3.75 -20.50 45.74
N MET A 22 2.90 -19.71 45.08
CA MET A 22 2.52 -19.98 43.69
C MET A 22 3.72 -19.62 42.80
N PRO A 23 4.30 -20.56 42.03
CA PRO A 23 5.31 -20.23 41.04
C PRO A 23 4.70 -19.20 40.09
N GLY A 24 5.37 -18.05 39.98
CA GLY A 24 4.92 -16.96 39.13
C GLY A 24 4.62 -17.50 37.74
N PHE A 25 3.40 -17.24 37.26
CA PHE A 25 3.12 -17.26 35.83
C PHE A 25 4.17 -16.37 35.18
N ARG A 26 5.23 -16.96 34.64
CA ARG A 26 6.04 -16.28 33.64
C ARG A 26 5.06 -16.02 32.52
N ALA A 27 4.72 -14.75 32.32
CA ALA A 27 4.25 -14.34 31.01
C ALA A 27 5.34 -14.81 30.04
N GLU A 28 5.05 -15.86 29.26
CA GLU A 28 5.77 -16.10 28.03
C GLU A 28 5.58 -14.81 27.23
N ALA A 29 6.62 -13.98 27.22
CA ALA A 29 6.75 -12.97 26.19
C ALA A 29 6.66 -13.76 24.89
N SER A 30 5.52 -13.63 24.20
CA SER A 30 5.37 -14.13 22.84
C SER A 30 6.62 -13.68 22.11
N ALA A 31 7.46 -14.64 21.68
CA ALA A 31 8.59 -14.31 20.84
C ALA A 31 8.04 -13.47 19.69
N GLU A 32 8.51 -12.23 19.58
CA GLU A 32 8.11 -11.35 18.49
C GLU A 32 8.43 -12.10 17.20
N SER A 33 7.43 -12.25 16.32
CA SER A 33 7.65 -12.94 15.05
C SER A 33 8.87 -12.33 14.38
N THR A 34 9.73 -13.15 13.77
CA THR A 34 10.86 -12.66 12.97
C THR A 34 10.50 -12.59 11.48
N VAL A 35 9.28 -13.01 11.14
CA VAL A 35 8.77 -13.02 9.78
C VAL A 35 8.11 -11.69 9.48
N THR A 36 8.58 -11.02 8.42
CA THR A 36 7.92 -9.87 7.83
C THR A 36 7.16 -10.32 6.59
N GLU A 37 5.93 -9.84 6.43
CA GLU A 37 5.08 -10.11 5.28
C GLU A 37 4.55 -8.80 4.69
N VAL A 38 4.50 -8.72 3.36
CA VAL A 38 3.88 -7.63 2.63
C VAL A 38 2.72 -8.18 1.83
N ASP A 39 1.57 -7.56 2.02
CA ASP A 39 0.31 -7.91 1.39
C ASP A 39 -0.21 -6.76 0.55
N LEU A 40 -0.71 -7.07 -0.65
CA LEU A 40 -1.50 -6.14 -1.44
C LEU A 40 -2.97 -6.27 -1.00
N VAL A 41 -3.44 -5.26 -0.28
CA VAL A 41 -4.82 -5.17 0.21
C VAL A 41 -5.75 -4.66 -0.90
N PHE A 42 -5.28 -3.67 -1.68
CA PHE A 42 -6.06 -3.08 -2.76
C PHE A 42 -5.15 -2.41 -3.81
N PRO A 43 -5.46 -2.44 -5.11
CA PRO A 43 -6.58 -3.13 -5.76
C PRO A 43 -6.41 -4.64 -5.78
N ARG A 44 -7.50 -5.36 -6.08
CA ARG A 44 -7.53 -6.81 -6.22
C ARG A 44 -7.42 -7.20 -7.68
N ALA A 45 -6.75 -8.33 -7.94
CA ALA A 45 -6.54 -8.83 -9.28
C ALA A 45 -7.87 -9.20 -9.96
N ASN A 46 -7.97 -8.90 -11.26
CA ASN A 46 -9.10 -9.24 -12.12
C ASN A 46 -10.44 -8.63 -11.68
N GLU A 47 -10.43 -7.61 -10.82
CA GLU A 47 -11.63 -6.88 -10.46
C GLU A 47 -11.90 -5.71 -11.40
N THR A 48 -13.19 -5.39 -11.57
CA THR A 48 -13.65 -4.24 -12.32
C THR A 48 -14.23 -3.20 -11.37
N TYR A 49 -13.59 -2.03 -11.31
CA TYR A 49 -14.00 -0.94 -10.43
C TYR A 49 -14.76 0.15 -11.18
N GLN A 50 -15.62 0.84 -10.45
CA GLN A 50 -16.09 2.16 -10.84
C GLN A 50 -14.92 3.15 -10.81
N ARG A 51 -14.95 4.11 -11.73
CA ARG A 51 -13.94 5.17 -11.78
C ARG A 51 -14.16 6.12 -10.61
N VAL A 52 -13.12 6.29 -9.81
CA VAL A 52 -13.08 7.25 -8.72
C VAL A 52 -11.76 7.99 -8.75
N TYR A 53 -11.73 9.17 -8.16
CA TYR A 53 -10.50 9.93 -7.98
C TYR A 53 -10.35 10.41 -6.54
N PRO A 54 -9.12 10.30 -5.96
CA PRO A 54 -8.03 9.43 -6.40
C PRO A 54 -8.39 7.95 -6.29
N PHE A 55 -7.64 7.10 -6.98
CA PHE A 55 -7.78 5.66 -6.85
C PHE A 55 -6.79 5.13 -5.80
N PRO A 56 -7.23 4.37 -4.80
CA PRO A 56 -6.35 3.94 -3.73
C PRO A 56 -5.47 2.77 -4.17
N ILE A 57 -4.25 2.74 -3.65
CA ILE A 57 -3.35 1.58 -3.62
C ILE A 57 -2.97 1.39 -2.16
N VAL A 58 -3.15 0.17 -1.65
CA VAL A 58 -2.98 -0.14 -0.23
C VAL A 58 -2.15 -1.41 -0.09
N PHE A 59 -0.99 -1.26 0.54
CA PHE A 59 -0.18 -2.38 1.02
C PHE A 59 -0.30 -2.47 2.55
N ALA A 60 -0.30 -3.68 3.08
CA ALA A 60 -0.12 -3.94 4.49
C ALA A 60 1.22 -4.63 4.71
N ILE A 61 1.98 -4.17 5.70
CA ILE A 61 3.27 -4.75 6.07
C ILE A 61 3.13 -5.27 7.49
N GLN A 62 3.07 -6.59 7.60
CA GLN A 62 3.01 -7.28 8.86
C GLN A 62 4.42 -7.42 9.42
N ASN A 63 4.54 -7.08 10.70
CA ASN A 63 5.77 -7.11 11.47
C ASN A 63 6.96 -6.45 10.72
N PRO A 64 6.93 -5.13 10.48
CA PRO A 64 7.97 -4.44 9.72
C PRO A 64 9.29 -4.28 10.49
N ALA A 65 9.29 -4.49 11.82
CA ALA A 65 10.43 -4.20 12.68
C ALA A 65 11.72 -4.96 12.32
N PRO A 66 11.70 -6.25 11.95
CA PRO A 66 12.91 -6.97 11.56
C PRO A 66 13.58 -6.39 10.32
N VAL A 67 12.83 -6.02 9.27
CA VAL A 67 13.43 -5.53 8.01
C VAL A 67 13.80 -4.05 8.02
N TRP A 68 13.18 -3.25 8.90
CA TRP A 68 13.30 -1.79 8.87
C TRP A 68 14.73 -1.26 9.00
N PRO A 69 15.57 -1.77 9.91
CA PRO A 69 16.95 -1.30 10.05
C PRO A 69 17.85 -1.72 8.88
N HIS A 70 17.38 -2.61 8.01
CA HIS A 70 18.22 -3.30 7.03
C HIS A 70 17.95 -2.90 5.59
N ASN A 71 17.60 -1.63 5.37
CA ASN A 71 17.45 -1.04 4.05
C ASN A 71 16.42 -1.77 3.17
N PHE A 72 15.21 -1.93 3.71
CA PHE A 72 14.05 -2.41 2.99
C PHE A 72 13.54 -1.32 2.03
N GLN A 73 13.08 -1.73 0.85
CA GLN A 73 12.37 -0.88 -0.09
C GLN A 73 11.21 -1.64 -0.72
N LEU A 74 10.08 -0.97 -0.79
CA LEU A 74 8.93 -1.37 -1.61
C LEU A 74 8.70 -0.26 -2.64
N PHE A 75 8.85 -0.58 -3.92
CA PHE A 75 8.51 0.28 -5.04
C PHE A 75 7.26 -0.26 -5.73
N TRP A 76 6.38 0.61 -6.19
CA TRP A 76 5.25 0.23 -7.02
C TRP A 76 4.99 1.24 -8.12
N GLN A 77 4.38 0.74 -9.19
CA GLN A 77 3.92 1.54 -10.29
C GLN A 77 2.58 1.01 -10.80
N THR A 78 1.68 1.92 -11.14
CA THR A 78 0.47 1.59 -11.90
C THR A 78 0.59 2.14 -13.30
N GLY A 79 0.06 1.44 -14.30
CA GLY A 79 0.09 1.90 -15.68
C GLY A 79 -1.13 1.46 -16.49
N SER A 80 -1.49 2.27 -17.47
CA SER A 80 -2.55 1.93 -18.44
C SER A 80 -2.06 0.87 -19.43
N VAL A 81 -2.91 -0.09 -19.76
CA VAL A 81 -2.65 -1.09 -20.80
C VAL A 81 -3.29 -0.59 -22.09
N VAL A 82 -2.46 -0.07 -22.99
CA VAL A 82 -2.87 0.50 -24.29
C VAL A 82 -1.87 0.03 -25.34
N ASP A 83 -2.37 -0.37 -26.50
CA ASP A 83 -1.53 -0.85 -27.59
C ASP A 83 -0.87 0.31 -28.37
N ASP A 84 -1.51 1.49 -28.43
CA ASP A 84 -1.13 2.59 -29.35
C ASP A 84 -0.79 3.96 -28.68
N GLU A 85 -0.85 4.08 -27.35
CA GLU A 85 -0.48 5.33 -26.64
C GLU A 85 0.64 5.08 -25.62
N PRO A 86 1.50 6.09 -25.33
CA PRO A 86 2.46 5.97 -24.25
C PRO A 86 1.71 5.68 -22.93
N PRO A 87 2.11 4.64 -22.19
CA PRO A 87 1.40 4.24 -20.99
C PRO A 87 1.41 5.41 -19.99
N ARG A 88 0.22 5.81 -19.54
CA ARG A 88 0.10 6.71 -18.39
C ARG A 88 0.44 5.89 -17.16
N PHE A 89 1.38 6.36 -16.35
CA PHE A 89 1.76 5.64 -15.15
C PHE A 89 1.92 6.57 -13.96
N ASP A 90 1.67 6.02 -12.78
CA ASP A 90 1.98 6.62 -11.49
C ASP A 90 2.94 5.69 -10.76
N CYS A 91 3.88 6.24 -10.00
CA CYS A 91 4.80 5.41 -9.22
C CYS A 91 5.16 6.06 -7.91
N ASN A 92 5.37 5.21 -6.90
CA ASN A 92 5.82 5.66 -5.60
C ASN A 92 6.57 4.52 -4.90
N ARG A 93 7.09 4.81 -3.72
CA ARG A 93 7.85 3.88 -2.92
C ARG A 93 7.72 4.12 -1.43
N LEU A 94 8.14 3.12 -0.68
CA LEU A 94 8.42 3.14 0.74
C LEU A 94 9.91 2.80 0.92
N PRO A 95 10.72 3.67 1.54
CA PRO A 95 10.38 5.00 2.05
C PRO A 95 10.02 6.03 0.98
N ALA A 96 9.30 7.07 1.37
CA ALA A 96 8.79 8.10 0.45
C ALA A 96 9.90 8.80 -0.34
N ARG A 97 9.56 9.33 -1.52
CA ARG A 97 10.47 10.13 -2.35
C ARG A 97 10.90 11.40 -1.59
N GLY A 98 12.19 11.71 -1.56
CA GLY A 98 12.75 12.83 -0.78
C GLY A 98 13.19 12.46 0.64
N ALA A 99 12.79 11.28 1.15
CA ALA A 99 13.48 10.63 2.25
C ALA A 99 14.68 9.82 1.73
N GLU A 100 15.43 9.20 2.64
CA GLU A 100 16.44 8.19 2.31
C GLU A 100 15.87 7.15 1.33
N LEU A 101 16.71 6.66 0.41
CA LEU A 101 16.29 5.68 -0.61
C LEU A 101 15.77 4.37 0.03
N TRP A 102 16.08 4.15 1.31
CA TRP A 102 15.95 2.89 2.03
C TRP A 102 15.53 3.14 3.47
N THR A 103 14.84 2.19 4.09
CA THR A 103 14.50 2.30 5.52
C THR A 103 15.77 2.29 6.37
N SER A 104 15.74 3.07 7.45
CA SER A 104 16.85 3.18 8.39
C SER A 104 16.35 3.35 9.83
N GLY A 105 17.27 3.20 10.77
CA GLY A 105 16.96 3.25 12.20
C GLY A 105 16.07 2.11 12.66
N SER A 106 15.43 2.27 13.82
CA SER A 106 14.48 1.29 14.34
C SER A 106 13.06 1.68 13.99
N TYR A 107 12.24 0.72 13.56
CA TYR A 107 10.80 0.92 13.46
C TYR A 107 10.20 1.12 14.86
N LYS A 108 9.32 2.12 15.01
CA LYS A 108 8.66 2.46 16.28
C LYS A 108 7.13 2.39 16.23
N GLY A 109 6.57 1.91 15.11
CA GLY A 109 5.13 1.78 14.94
C GLY A 109 4.59 0.45 15.50
N THR A 110 3.37 0.12 15.08
CA THR A 110 2.66 -1.12 15.43
C THR A 110 3.14 -2.32 14.63
N GLY A 111 2.84 -3.55 15.09
CA GLY A 111 3.12 -4.78 14.33
C GLY A 111 2.43 -4.89 12.96
N LEU A 112 1.62 -3.92 12.57
CA LEU A 112 1.03 -3.80 11.24
C LEU A 112 1.19 -2.37 10.74
N LEU A 113 1.78 -2.19 9.56
CA LEU A 113 1.92 -0.90 8.88
C LEU A 113 1.08 -0.89 7.60
N ASN A 114 0.12 0.01 7.50
CA ASN A 114 -0.64 0.21 6.26
C ASN A 114 -0.01 1.34 5.44
N LYS A 115 0.44 1.03 4.23
CA LYS A 115 0.89 2.03 3.25
C LYS A 115 -0.25 2.33 2.29
N ILE A 116 -0.88 3.47 2.51
CA ILE A 116 -1.94 4.02 1.65
C ILE A 116 -1.31 4.98 0.65
N TYR A 117 -1.73 4.88 -0.61
CA TYR A 117 -1.33 5.79 -1.67
C TYR A 117 -2.53 6.18 -2.53
N ALA A 118 -2.69 7.49 -2.73
CA ALA A 118 -3.73 8.09 -3.56
C ALA A 118 -3.17 8.31 -4.96
N ALA A 119 -3.41 7.38 -5.88
CA ALA A 119 -2.90 7.48 -7.24
C ALA A 119 -3.75 8.46 -8.07
N GLU A 120 -3.09 9.42 -8.70
CA GLU A 120 -3.77 10.57 -9.31
C GLU A 120 -4.08 10.38 -10.81
N VAL A 121 -3.50 9.37 -11.44
CA VAL A 121 -3.49 9.19 -12.91
C VAL A 121 -4.82 8.76 -13.53
N TYR A 122 -5.85 8.50 -12.73
CA TYR A 122 -7.13 7.94 -13.18
C TYR A 122 -8.23 8.97 -13.50
N MET A 123 -8.01 10.27 -13.26
CA MET A 123 -9.05 11.31 -13.34
C MET A 123 -9.81 11.44 -14.66
N ASN A 124 -9.22 11.04 -15.79
CA ASN A 124 -9.72 11.47 -17.10
C ASN A 124 -9.27 10.54 -18.22
N ASN A 125 -9.34 9.22 -17.99
CA ASN A 125 -8.86 8.25 -18.95
C ASN A 125 -9.99 7.34 -19.44
N THR A 126 -10.24 7.26 -20.75
CA THR A 126 -11.17 6.27 -21.36
C THR A 126 -10.66 4.84 -21.23
N ILE A 127 -9.36 4.65 -20.95
CA ILE A 127 -8.71 3.34 -20.86
C ILE A 127 -9.27 2.53 -19.70
N GLU A 128 -9.77 1.35 -20.05
CA GLU A 128 -10.41 0.43 -19.12
C GLU A 128 -9.42 -0.51 -18.45
N LYS A 129 -8.29 -0.85 -19.08
CA LYS A 129 -7.36 -1.85 -18.55
C LYS A 129 -6.13 -1.21 -17.93
N TRP A 130 -5.80 -1.65 -16.71
CA TRP A 130 -4.67 -1.14 -15.95
C TRP A 130 -3.91 -2.28 -15.26
N TYR A 131 -2.66 -2.02 -14.93
CA TYR A 131 -1.86 -2.91 -14.10
C TYR A 131 -1.32 -2.17 -12.88
N LEU A 132 -1.10 -2.92 -11.80
CA LEU A 132 -0.24 -2.53 -10.69
C LEU A 132 0.92 -3.51 -10.63
N ALA A 133 2.15 -2.99 -10.71
CA ALA A 133 3.36 -3.76 -10.53
C ALA A 133 4.12 -3.28 -9.30
N TRP A 134 4.83 -4.19 -8.65
CA TRP A 134 5.66 -3.90 -7.49
C TRP A 134 7.03 -4.57 -7.60
N HIS A 135 7.97 -3.99 -6.88
CA HIS A 135 9.31 -4.48 -6.67
C HIS A 135 9.65 -4.30 -5.19
N ILE A 136 10.01 -5.38 -4.53
CA ILE A 136 10.36 -5.41 -3.10
C ILE A 136 11.76 -5.96 -3.00
N THR A 137 12.64 -5.26 -2.29
CA THR A 137 14.04 -5.66 -2.18
C THR A 137 14.68 -5.18 -0.88
N MET A 138 15.79 -5.83 -0.52
CA MET A 138 16.70 -5.42 0.54
C MET A 138 18.11 -5.26 -0.04
N ILE A 139 18.83 -4.18 0.31
CA ILE A 139 20.18 -3.95 -0.24
C ILE A 139 21.16 -5.05 0.18
N ARG A 140 21.05 -5.50 1.43
CA ARG A 140 22.07 -6.31 2.09
C ARG A 140 21.47 -7.59 2.61
N ASN A 141 22.21 -8.65 2.42
CA ASN A 141 22.02 -9.89 3.12
C ASN A 141 23.35 -10.61 3.31
N CYS A 142 23.44 -11.35 4.40
CA CYS A 142 24.62 -12.13 4.74
C CYS A 142 24.25 -13.60 4.84
N THR A 143 25.22 -14.45 4.52
CA THR A 143 25.20 -15.86 4.88
C THR A 143 26.23 -16.09 5.96
N ASP A 144 25.85 -16.86 6.97
CA ASP A 144 26.82 -17.47 7.90
C ASP A 144 27.57 -18.57 7.13
N ASP A 145 28.78 -18.27 6.69
CA ASP A 145 29.69 -19.30 6.18
C ASP A 145 30.58 -19.77 7.33
N ARG A 146 30.91 -21.06 7.39
CA ARG A 146 31.69 -21.63 8.50
C ARG A 146 33.09 -21.00 8.66
N ASN A 147 33.50 -20.09 7.78
CA ASN A 147 34.78 -19.39 7.73
C ASN A 147 34.65 -17.85 7.88
N GLY A 148 33.45 -17.33 8.20
CA GLY A 148 33.15 -15.91 8.39
C GLY A 148 31.80 -15.44 7.83
N VAL A 149 31.59 -14.13 7.87
CA VAL A 149 30.42 -13.48 7.27
C VAL A 149 30.70 -13.23 5.79
N ALA A 150 29.87 -13.76 4.90
CA ALA A 150 29.92 -13.43 3.48
C ALA A 150 28.66 -12.65 3.09
N LEU A 151 28.83 -11.64 2.22
CA LEU A 151 27.70 -11.05 1.51
C LEU A 151 27.08 -12.14 0.64
N SER A 152 25.79 -12.36 0.83
CA SER A 152 25.08 -13.35 0.02
C SER A 152 24.91 -12.79 -1.39
N PRO A 153 25.19 -13.58 -2.44
CA PRO A 153 25.04 -13.14 -3.83
C PRO A 153 23.57 -12.96 -4.23
N ARG A 154 22.62 -13.46 -3.44
CA ARG A 154 21.20 -13.53 -3.78
C ARG A 154 20.38 -12.74 -2.78
N ARG A 155 20.04 -11.49 -3.11
CA ARG A 155 19.20 -10.64 -2.26
C ARG A 155 17.77 -11.19 -2.21
N PRO A 156 17.07 -11.11 -1.06
CA PRO A 156 15.63 -11.31 -1.04
C PRO A 156 14.98 -10.23 -1.90
N GLU A 157 14.32 -10.68 -2.95
CA GLU A 157 13.69 -9.82 -3.95
C GLU A 157 12.37 -10.48 -4.39
N ALA A 158 11.35 -9.66 -4.56
CA ALA A 158 10.09 -10.10 -5.16
C ALA A 158 9.57 -9.04 -6.11
N GLU A 159 9.14 -9.52 -7.27
CA GLU A 159 8.45 -8.74 -8.28
C GLU A 159 7.10 -9.38 -8.55
N GLY A 160 6.13 -8.53 -8.88
CA GLY A 160 4.85 -9.04 -9.32
C GLY A 160 4.02 -7.98 -9.99
N LYS A 161 2.92 -8.43 -10.57
CA LYS A 161 1.98 -7.59 -11.30
C LYS A 161 0.58 -8.18 -11.21
N ILE A 162 -0.39 -7.32 -11.00
CA ILE A 162 -1.81 -7.64 -11.18
C ILE A 162 -2.41 -6.73 -12.25
N TYR A 163 -3.51 -7.19 -12.82
CA TYR A 163 -4.34 -6.42 -13.73
C TYR A 163 -5.71 -6.19 -13.10
N PHE A 164 -6.30 -5.04 -13.38
CA PHE A 164 -7.66 -4.70 -12.98
C PHE A 164 -8.25 -3.77 -14.04
N THR A 165 -9.56 -3.58 -14.00
CA THR A 165 -10.25 -2.77 -15.00
C THR A 165 -11.16 -1.71 -14.40
N PHE A 166 -11.49 -0.71 -15.22
CA PHE A 166 -12.49 0.30 -14.90
C PHE A 166 -13.66 0.23 -15.85
N ASN A 167 -14.87 0.23 -15.30
CA ASN A 167 -16.12 0.33 -16.04
C ASN A 167 -17.09 1.25 -15.27
N ARG A 168 -17.97 1.95 -15.98
CA ARG A 168 -19.07 2.72 -15.38
C ARG A 168 -19.94 1.87 -14.45
N ASP A 169 -20.19 0.62 -14.82
CA ASP A 169 -21.00 -0.33 -14.05
C ASP A 169 -20.16 -1.21 -13.11
N GLY A 170 -18.87 -0.88 -12.94
CA GLY A 170 -17.98 -1.58 -12.02
C GLY A 170 -18.39 -1.40 -10.55
N LYS A 171 -17.70 -2.08 -9.63
CA LYS A 171 -17.97 -1.89 -8.20
C LYS A 171 -17.21 -0.68 -7.66
N LEU A 172 -17.82 0.09 -6.76
CA LEU A 172 -17.09 1.13 -6.05
C LEU A 172 -15.90 0.51 -5.29
N PRO A 173 -14.74 1.20 -5.22
CA PRO A 173 -13.63 0.73 -4.41
C PRO A 173 -14.04 0.52 -2.96
N ASP A 174 -14.04 -0.74 -2.56
CA ASP A 174 -14.40 -1.17 -1.22
C ASP A 174 -13.20 -1.91 -0.59
N ILE A 175 -12.67 -1.29 0.46
CA ILE A 175 -11.52 -1.80 1.22
C ILE A 175 -11.96 -2.95 2.13
N VAL A 176 -13.18 -2.94 2.67
CA VAL A 176 -13.70 -3.91 3.63
C VAL A 176 -14.96 -4.54 3.03
N GLN A 177 -14.80 -5.48 2.09
CA GLN A 177 -15.95 -6.05 1.38
C GLN A 177 -16.99 -6.66 2.34
N ALA A 178 -18.21 -6.11 2.33
CA ALA A 178 -19.31 -6.50 3.23
C ALA A 178 -19.87 -7.92 3.01
N LYS A 179 -19.58 -8.57 1.86
CA LYS A 179 -20.03 -9.94 1.55
C LYS A 179 -18.88 -10.93 1.30
N GLU A 180 -17.63 -10.48 1.40
CA GLU A 180 -16.41 -11.29 1.20
C GLU A 180 -15.35 -10.97 2.27
N SER A 181 -15.77 -10.85 3.52
CA SER A 181 -14.87 -10.90 4.69
C SER A 181 -14.06 -12.22 4.83
N ALA A 182 -14.12 -13.08 3.81
CA ALA A 182 -13.41 -14.35 3.67
C ALA A 182 -12.12 -14.28 2.84
N ALA A 183 -12.01 -13.41 1.82
CA ALA A 183 -10.83 -13.38 0.97
C ALA A 183 -9.72 -12.54 1.61
N CYS A 184 -8.59 -13.17 1.91
CA CYS A 184 -7.44 -12.49 2.48
C CYS A 184 -6.72 -11.65 1.40
N PRO A 185 -6.01 -10.58 1.79
CA PRO A 185 -5.09 -9.86 0.92
C PRO A 185 -4.20 -10.78 0.08
N LEU A 186 -3.69 -10.27 -1.04
CA LEU A 186 -2.73 -11.02 -1.85
C LEU A 186 -1.33 -10.91 -1.20
N PRO A 187 -0.74 -12.01 -0.70
CA PRO A 187 0.63 -11.95 -0.21
C PRO A 187 1.58 -11.71 -1.38
N VAL A 188 2.41 -10.67 -1.29
CA VAL A 188 3.33 -10.28 -2.35
C VAL A 188 4.80 -10.47 -1.98
N TRP A 189 5.11 -10.63 -0.69
CA TRP A 189 6.45 -10.95 -0.21
C TRP A 189 6.44 -11.46 1.23
N THR A 190 7.27 -12.46 1.53
CA THR A 190 7.56 -12.91 2.90
C THR A 190 9.06 -13.09 3.08
N VAL A 191 9.53 -12.81 4.29
CA VAL A 191 10.93 -13.00 4.63
C VAL A 191 11.10 -13.29 6.12
N ASN A 192 12.05 -14.17 6.45
CA ASN A 192 12.43 -14.47 7.84
C ASN A 192 13.89 -14.10 8.07
N ILE A 193 14.13 -13.15 8.98
CA ILE A 193 15.48 -12.80 9.45
C ILE A 193 15.77 -13.61 10.70
N VAL A 194 16.71 -14.54 10.61
CA VAL A 194 17.05 -15.47 11.69
C VAL A 194 18.22 -15.01 12.55
N ASP A 195 19.05 -14.12 12.01
CA ASP A 195 20.19 -13.55 12.71
C ASP A 195 20.60 -12.21 12.09
N VAL A 196 21.45 -11.45 12.76
CA VAL A 196 22.02 -10.21 12.28
C VAL A 196 23.51 -10.18 12.59
N LEU A 197 24.34 -10.17 11.54
CA LEU A 197 25.79 -10.22 11.66
C LEU A 197 26.42 -8.85 11.46
N ASP A 198 27.51 -8.57 12.18
CA ASP A 198 28.31 -7.39 11.90
C ASP A 198 29.09 -7.59 10.60
N SER A 199 28.68 -6.87 9.56
CA SER A 199 29.31 -6.86 8.25
C SER A 199 30.74 -6.34 8.28
N HIS A 200 31.21 -5.65 9.32
CA HIS A 200 32.63 -5.28 9.45
C HIS A 200 33.54 -6.51 9.61
N VAL A 201 32.95 -7.63 10.04
CA VAL A 201 33.62 -8.94 10.09
C VAL A 201 33.58 -9.62 8.72
N ALA A 202 32.77 -9.14 7.78
CA ALA A 202 32.65 -9.71 6.44
C ALA A 202 33.84 -9.31 5.55
N ARG A 203 34.47 -10.31 4.92
CA ARG A 203 35.54 -10.07 3.94
C ARG A 203 34.92 -9.37 2.71
N ASN A 204 35.61 -8.37 2.15
CA ASN A 204 35.21 -7.61 0.94
C ASN A 204 34.09 -6.56 1.11
N GLN A 205 34.05 -5.87 2.25
CA GLN A 205 33.04 -4.86 2.60
C GLN A 205 33.14 -3.53 1.82
N SER A 206 34.17 -3.31 1.00
CA SER A 206 34.50 -1.97 0.46
C SER A 206 33.51 -1.41 -0.58
N GLN A 207 32.53 -2.19 -1.04
CA GLN A 207 31.73 -1.84 -2.22
C GLN A 207 30.34 -1.27 -1.94
N TYR A 208 29.81 -1.41 -0.72
CA TYR A 208 28.46 -0.93 -0.37
C TYR A 208 28.54 -0.03 0.86
N GLY A 209 28.99 1.20 0.63
CA GLY A 209 29.13 2.24 1.63
C GLY A 209 27.85 2.51 2.42
N ASP A 210 27.94 2.27 3.73
CA ASP A 210 27.68 3.27 4.75
C ASP A 210 28.38 2.78 6.02
N LYS A 211 29.27 3.59 6.61
CA LYS A 211 29.98 3.23 7.84
C LYS A 211 29.06 3.17 9.06
N THR A 212 27.81 3.60 8.92
CA THR A 212 26.86 3.74 10.03
C THR A 212 25.93 2.54 10.20
N ASN A 213 25.80 1.67 9.19
CA ASN A 213 24.95 0.48 9.27
C ASN A 213 25.78 -0.77 9.00
N SER A 214 26.46 -1.22 10.05
CA SER A 214 27.30 -2.41 10.03
C SER A 214 26.49 -3.70 10.14
N MET A 215 25.22 -3.64 10.52
CA MET A 215 24.41 -4.82 10.78
C MET A 215 23.78 -5.40 9.51
N CYS A 216 24.01 -6.68 9.25
CA CYS A 216 23.63 -7.39 8.05
C CYS A 216 22.67 -8.52 8.37
N PRO A 217 21.44 -8.52 7.83
CA PRO A 217 20.48 -9.56 8.12
C PRO A 217 20.88 -10.89 7.48
N VAL A 218 20.72 -11.96 8.24
CA VAL A 218 20.84 -13.35 7.80
C VAL A 218 19.44 -13.92 7.63
N PHE A 219 19.18 -14.45 6.45
CA PHE A 219 17.88 -15.02 6.10
C PHE A 219 17.89 -16.53 6.34
N ASP A 220 16.72 -17.09 6.62
CA ASP A 220 16.59 -18.54 6.69
C ASP A 220 16.81 -19.15 5.30
N VAL A 221 17.96 -19.78 5.09
CA VAL A 221 18.30 -20.43 3.81
C VAL A 221 17.46 -21.68 3.59
N ARG A 222 16.90 -22.27 4.66
CA ARG A 222 16.05 -23.47 4.58
C ARG A 222 14.60 -23.10 4.30
N ASP A 223 14.19 -21.88 4.67
CA ASP A 223 12.88 -21.31 4.40
C ASP A 223 12.98 -19.87 3.87
N PRO A 224 13.48 -19.69 2.63
CA PRO A 224 13.74 -18.36 2.07
C PRO A 224 12.46 -17.55 1.81
N HIS A 225 11.31 -18.23 1.76
CA HIS A 225 9.98 -17.64 1.56
C HIS A 225 8.98 -18.33 2.50
N PRO A 226 8.93 -17.92 3.78
CA PRO A 226 8.01 -18.48 4.74
C PRO A 226 6.58 -18.45 4.22
N SER A 227 5.80 -19.46 4.60
CA SER A 227 4.39 -19.53 4.21
C SER A 227 3.63 -18.28 4.69
N PRO A 228 2.99 -17.53 3.78
CA PRO A 228 2.33 -16.27 4.12
C PRO A 228 1.07 -16.50 4.96
N ARG A 229 0.73 -15.50 5.78
CA ARG A 229 -0.48 -15.41 6.60
C ARG A 229 -1.22 -14.11 6.26
N PRO A 230 -1.71 -13.95 5.03
CA PRO A 230 -2.25 -12.68 4.55
C PRO A 230 -3.51 -12.26 5.32
N CYS A 231 -4.20 -13.23 5.91
CA CYS A 231 -5.42 -13.03 6.68
C CYS A 231 -5.21 -12.28 8.00
N GLU A 232 -3.98 -12.19 8.51
CA GLU A 232 -3.64 -11.39 9.67
C GLU A 232 -3.65 -9.88 9.34
N ALA A 233 -3.43 -9.53 8.07
CA ALA A 233 -3.58 -8.17 7.53
C ALA A 233 -5.00 -7.87 6.99
N LYS A 234 -6.03 -8.56 7.48
CA LYS A 234 -7.40 -8.32 7.02
C LYS A 234 -7.78 -6.84 7.15
N PRO A 235 -8.35 -6.24 6.09
CA PRO A 235 -8.74 -4.84 6.13
C PRO A 235 -9.83 -4.61 7.17
N THR A 236 -9.65 -3.56 7.98
CA THR A 236 -10.59 -3.17 9.03
C THR A 236 -11.38 -1.93 8.61
N GLU A 237 -12.50 -1.69 9.27
CA GLU A 237 -13.27 -0.44 9.14
C GLU A 237 -12.41 0.81 9.40
N GLU A 238 -11.42 0.70 10.28
CA GLU A 238 -10.46 1.78 10.53
C GLU A 238 -9.56 2.03 9.32
N LEU A 239 -9.04 0.97 8.68
CA LEU A 239 -8.27 1.08 7.45
C LEU A 239 -9.12 1.73 6.34
N ALA A 240 -10.37 1.31 6.17
CA ALA A 240 -11.28 1.94 5.20
C ALA A 240 -11.45 3.43 5.46
N ARG A 241 -11.69 3.84 6.72
CA ARG A 241 -11.78 5.26 7.09
C ARG A 241 -10.49 6.03 6.81
N ASN A 242 -9.33 5.43 7.08
CA ASN A 242 -8.03 6.04 6.81
C ASN A 242 -7.79 6.21 5.30
N VAL A 243 -8.19 5.21 4.48
CA VAL A 243 -8.15 5.31 3.02
C VAL A 243 -9.06 6.43 2.54
N SER A 244 -10.32 6.48 2.97
CA SER A 244 -11.24 7.56 2.60
C SER A 244 -10.70 8.94 2.97
N ARG A 245 -10.08 9.07 4.16
CA ARG A 245 -9.46 10.34 4.60
C ARG A 245 -8.31 10.75 3.69
N GLU A 246 -7.42 9.82 3.33
CA GLU A 246 -6.30 10.08 2.44
C GLU A 246 -6.78 10.50 1.05
N MET A 247 -7.76 9.76 0.47
CA MET A 247 -8.31 10.10 -0.84
C MET A 247 -8.93 11.50 -0.84
N LEU A 248 -9.73 11.84 0.19
CA LEU A 248 -10.33 13.17 0.33
C LEU A 248 -9.29 14.28 0.55
N SER A 249 -8.20 13.98 1.27
CA SER A 249 -7.10 14.91 1.49
C SER A 249 -6.36 15.22 0.19
N THR A 250 -5.97 14.18 -0.57
CA THR A 250 -5.31 14.33 -1.87
C THR A 250 -6.21 15.01 -2.91
N ALA A 251 -7.50 14.68 -2.91
CA ALA A 251 -8.49 15.34 -3.76
C ALA A 251 -8.66 16.83 -3.42
N LYS A 252 -8.34 17.23 -2.18
CA LYS A 252 -8.66 18.54 -1.59
C LYS A 252 -10.17 18.80 -1.48
N CYS A 253 -10.97 17.74 -1.27
CA CYS A 253 -12.44 17.82 -1.14
C CYS A 253 -12.95 17.64 0.30
N ALA A 254 -12.10 17.87 1.30
CA ALA A 254 -12.49 17.69 2.69
C ALA A 254 -13.77 18.50 2.99
N GLY A 255 -14.81 17.81 3.48
CA GLY A 255 -16.05 18.42 3.96
C GLY A 255 -17.18 18.61 2.93
N VAL A 256 -16.95 18.35 1.63
CA VAL A 256 -17.99 18.52 0.58
C VAL A 256 -18.63 17.18 0.19
N HIS A 257 -17.86 16.10 0.28
CA HIS A 257 -18.19 14.81 -0.30
C HIS A 257 -17.67 13.64 0.55
N SER A 258 -18.25 12.45 0.35
CA SER A 258 -17.71 11.18 0.85
C SER A 258 -17.01 10.44 -0.28
N TRP A 259 -15.87 9.82 0.02
CA TRP A 259 -15.21 8.86 -0.86
C TRP A 259 -15.62 7.43 -0.43
N PRO A 260 -15.96 6.50 -1.35
CA PRO A 260 -15.87 6.61 -2.82
C PRO A 260 -17.15 7.11 -3.52
N ASN A 261 -18.22 7.44 -2.78
CA ASN A 261 -19.57 7.67 -3.33
C ASN A 261 -19.76 9.00 -4.08
N ALA A 262 -18.84 9.96 -3.96
CA ALA A 262 -18.85 11.10 -4.85
C ALA A 262 -18.41 10.64 -6.24
N SER A 263 -19.25 10.88 -7.24
CA SER A 263 -19.03 10.67 -8.68
C SER A 263 -17.82 11.46 -9.22
N LEU A 264 -16.65 11.27 -8.62
CA LEU A 264 -15.43 12.03 -8.85
C LEU A 264 -14.72 11.49 -10.08
N VAL A 265 -15.28 11.79 -11.25
CA VAL A 265 -14.45 12.00 -12.44
C VAL A 265 -13.84 13.39 -12.30
N GLY A 266 -12.82 13.54 -11.45
CA GLY A 266 -12.09 14.80 -11.25
C GLY A 266 -11.83 15.20 -9.80
N ARG A 267 -11.13 16.34 -9.63
CA ARG A 267 -10.47 16.72 -8.38
C ARG A 267 -11.44 17.00 -7.23
N CYS A 268 -12.58 17.64 -7.47
CA CYS A 268 -13.76 17.76 -6.61
C CYS A 268 -14.88 18.18 -7.55
N ASN A 269 -15.98 17.45 -7.62
CA ASN A 269 -17.00 17.56 -8.67
C ASN A 269 -17.44 19.01 -8.94
N ASP A 270 -16.95 19.64 -10.01
CA ASP A 270 -17.67 20.75 -10.64
C ASP A 270 -19.01 20.16 -11.09
N THR A 271 -20.10 20.67 -10.55
CA THR A 271 -21.49 20.21 -10.76
C THR A 271 -21.98 20.24 -12.23
N ASN A 272 -21.12 20.52 -13.20
CA ASN A 272 -21.48 20.87 -14.57
C ASN A 272 -21.42 19.73 -15.61
N TRP A 273 -21.01 18.51 -15.25
CA TRP A 273 -21.00 17.40 -16.23
C TRP A 273 -22.39 16.81 -16.54
N GLY A 274 -23.43 17.17 -15.79
CA GLY A 274 -24.80 16.69 -16.01
C GLY A 274 -25.64 17.48 -17.03
N ALA A 275 -25.20 18.67 -17.46
CA ALA A 275 -25.99 19.54 -18.36
C ALA A 275 -25.25 19.95 -19.65
N ALA A 276 -23.91 19.97 -19.65
CA ALA A 276 -23.15 20.47 -20.79
C ALA A 276 -22.91 19.45 -21.92
N SER A 277 -23.07 18.15 -21.69
CA SER A 277 -22.83 17.12 -22.72
C SER A 277 -24.08 16.69 -23.49
N MET A 278 -25.30 17.03 -23.04
CA MET A 278 -26.53 16.79 -23.81
C MET A 278 -26.94 17.97 -24.71
N ALA A 279 -26.43 19.17 -24.48
CA ALA A 279 -26.72 20.34 -25.32
C ALA A 279 -25.85 20.43 -26.59
N ALA A 280 -24.75 19.66 -26.68
CA ALA A 280 -23.87 19.66 -27.86
C ALA A 280 -24.20 18.57 -28.90
N GLN A 281 -25.24 17.75 -28.68
CA GLN A 281 -25.61 16.65 -29.58
C GLN A 281 -27.08 16.65 -30.05
N LEU A 282 -27.83 17.72 -29.77
CA LEU A 282 -29.12 17.97 -30.41
C LEU A 282 -29.03 19.31 -31.12
N GLY A 283 -28.54 19.26 -32.36
CA GLY A 283 -28.74 20.38 -33.28
C GLY A 283 -30.24 20.61 -33.49
N PRO A 284 -30.72 21.86 -33.52
CA PRO A 284 -31.98 22.17 -34.16
C PRO A 284 -31.67 22.54 -35.61
N SER A 285 -31.80 21.57 -36.50
CA SER A 285 -32.26 21.85 -37.86
C SER A 285 -33.70 22.37 -37.77
N THR A 286 -33.88 23.68 -37.91
CA THR A 286 -35.14 24.32 -38.39
C THR A 286 -34.86 25.76 -38.82
N LEU A 287 -34.81 25.96 -40.14
CA LEU A 287 -35.48 26.99 -40.93
C LEU A 287 -35.74 28.37 -40.29
N GLY A 288 -35.19 29.42 -40.92
CA GLY A 288 -36.01 30.56 -41.35
C GLY A 288 -35.64 31.98 -40.89
N VAL A 289 -35.28 32.79 -41.89
CA VAL A 289 -35.58 34.24 -42.06
C VAL A 289 -34.56 35.31 -41.59
N VAL A 290 -33.80 35.80 -42.58
CA VAL A 290 -33.56 37.21 -43.00
C VAL A 290 -33.30 38.31 -41.95
N ALA A 291 -32.10 38.91 -42.00
CA ALA A 291 -31.83 40.36 -42.10
C ALA A 291 -30.32 40.60 -42.29
N LEU A 292 -29.82 40.86 -43.51
CA LEU A 292 -29.55 42.18 -44.09
C LEU A 292 -28.65 43.11 -43.23
N THR A 293 -27.36 43.12 -43.54
CA THR A 293 -26.57 44.36 -43.63
C THR A 293 -25.35 44.15 -44.53
N ALA A 294 -25.40 44.78 -45.70
CA ALA A 294 -24.27 45.04 -46.58
C ALA A 294 -23.46 46.24 -46.05
N ILE A 295 -22.18 46.29 -46.41
CA ILE A 295 -21.27 47.46 -46.65
C ILE A 295 -19.85 46.85 -46.61
N LEU A 296 -19.29 46.49 -47.76
CA LEU A 296 -18.41 47.30 -48.62
C LEU A 296 -17.00 47.52 -48.04
N LEU A 297 -16.02 46.87 -48.70
CA LEU A 297 -14.64 47.26 -49.02
C LEU A 297 -13.90 45.95 -49.34
N GLY A 298 -13.56 45.55 -50.57
CA GLY A 298 -13.33 46.29 -51.80
C GLY A 298 -11.83 46.27 -52.14
N GLY A 299 -11.42 45.37 -53.06
CA GLY A 299 -10.13 45.35 -53.78
C GLY A 299 -9.03 44.54 -53.08
N ALA A 300 -8.58 43.36 -53.49
CA ALA A 300 -8.25 42.79 -54.81
C ALA A 300 -6.94 43.33 -55.43
N PHE A 301 -6.17 42.38 -55.98
CA PHE A 301 -4.98 42.51 -56.84
C PHE A 301 -3.65 42.89 -56.17
N ILE A 302 -2.48 42.41 -56.56
CA ILE A 302 -1.96 41.29 -57.37
C ILE A 302 -0.42 41.40 -57.17
N SER A 303 0.28 40.27 -57.29
CA SER A 303 1.73 40.09 -57.39
C SER A 303 2.48 40.93 -58.45
N SER A 304 3.82 41.03 -58.30
CA SER A 304 4.89 41.29 -59.31
C SER A 304 5.64 42.63 -59.14
N VAL A 305 6.86 42.64 -58.55
CA VAL A 305 8.19 42.65 -59.22
C VAL A 305 8.44 43.88 -60.12
N ARG A 306 9.35 44.78 -59.70
CA ARG A 306 10.62 45.10 -60.40
C ARG A 306 11.48 46.13 -59.62
N GLU A 307 12.78 45.83 -59.62
CA GLU A 307 13.98 46.66 -59.32
C GLU A 307 14.23 47.11 -57.88
#